data_AF-A0AAE1YQR1-F1
#
_entry.id   AF-A0AAE1YQR1-F1
#
_cell.length_a   1.000
_cell.length_b   1.000
_cell.length_c   1.000
_cell.angle_alpha   90.00
_cell.angle_beta   90.00
_cell.angle_gamma   90.00
#
_symmetry.space_group_name_H-M   'P 1'
#
loop_
_entity.id
_entity.type
_entity.pdbx_description
1 polymer ?
#
loop_
_entity_poly.entity_id
_entity_poly.type
_entity_poly.pdbx_seq_one_letter_code
_entity_poly.pdbx_strand_id
1 'polypeptide(L)'
;MASTELSQSHNFSMAKNNGRSRPRGFLSDGVIFCGGALVAFLVGSDTSAAAAPSTSCADDPPKPNFYDDPELSYRIDAPPVKNWHEKRRKWLKQHPALAAGAENRILMVTGSQAKSCKNPIGDYLLVKFFKNKVDYSRQHGIDIFYNNVLFQPKMFSFWAKTPTVKAAMLAHPEAEWIW
;
A
#
# COMPACT_ATOMS: atom_id res chain seq x y z
N MET A 1 -52.89 -22.53 9.06
CA MET A 1 -52.31 -22.99 7.78
C MET A 1 -50.81 -22.88 7.90
N ALA A 2 -50.19 -23.98 8.28
CA ALA A 2 -48.75 -24.15 8.28
C ALA A 2 -48.32 -24.52 6.86
N SER A 3 -47.31 -23.84 6.32
CA SER A 3 -46.52 -24.34 5.21
C SER A 3 -45.06 -24.31 5.63
N THR A 4 -44.57 -25.52 5.79
CA THR A 4 -43.21 -25.96 6.12
C THR A 4 -42.42 -26.14 4.82
N GLU A 5 -41.08 -26.23 4.94
CA GLU A 5 -40.10 -26.64 3.92
C GLU A 5 -39.71 -25.54 2.90
N LEU A 6 -38.44 -25.32 2.53
CA LEU A 6 -37.29 -26.20 2.54
C LEU A 6 -36.00 -25.35 2.51
N SER A 7 -35.14 -25.55 3.51
CA SER A 7 -33.77 -25.02 3.57
C SER A 7 -32.88 -25.81 2.62
N GLN A 8 -32.34 -25.17 1.58
CA GLN A 8 -31.28 -25.75 0.75
C GLN A 8 -30.03 -24.88 0.86
N SER A 9 -29.23 -25.20 1.87
CA SER A 9 -27.84 -24.78 1.99
C SER A 9 -26.98 -25.63 1.06
N HIS A 10 -26.71 -25.13 -0.14
CA HIS A 10 -25.70 -25.74 -1.01
C HIS A 10 -24.32 -25.13 -0.74
N ASN A 11 -23.52 -25.95 -0.06
CA ASN A 11 -22.11 -25.78 0.24
C ASN A 11 -21.29 -25.51 -1.03
N PHE A 12 -20.52 -24.42 -1.06
CA PHE A 12 -19.44 -24.25 -2.03
C PHE A 12 -18.21 -25.02 -1.55
N SER A 13 -17.99 -26.19 -2.14
CA SER A 13 -16.82 -27.03 -1.97
C SER A 13 -15.59 -26.37 -2.62
N MET A 14 -14.58 -26.01 -1.81
CA MET A 14 -13.26 -25.62 -2.32
C MET A 14 -12.49 -26.85 -2.79
N ALA A 15 -11.98 -26.79 -4.01
CA ALA A 15 -11.11 -27.79 -4.61
C ALA A 15 -9.87 -28.05 -3.73
N LYS A 16 -9.73 -29.32 -3.34
CA LYS A 16 -8.65 -29.86 -2.50
C LYS A 16 -7.48 -30.21 -3.42
N ASN A 17 -6.39 -29.43 -3.37
CA ASN A 17 -5.21 -29.72 -4.16
C ASN A 17 -4.46 -30.89 -3.53
N ASN A 18 -4.42 -32.01 -4.25
CA ASN A 18 -3.98 -33.31 -3.75
C ASN A 18 -2.49 -33.50 -4.04
N GLY A 19 -1.64 -33.11 -3.09
CA GLY A 19 -0.20 -33.39 -3.15
C GLY A 19 0.10 -34.81 -2.66
N ARG A 20 0.64 -35.67 -3.54
CA ARG A 20 1.22 -36.96 -3.13
C ARG A 20 2.28 -37.52 -4.10
N SER A 21 3.53 -37.56 -3.65
CA SER A 21 4.51 -38.69 -3.69
C SER A 21 5.92 -38.13 -3.34
N ARG A 22 6.53 -38.39 -2.17
CA ARG A 22 7.34 -39.56 -1.70
C ARG A 22 8.54 -39.93 -2.62
N PRO A 23 9.65 -40.47 -2.06
CA PRO A 23 10.74 -39.81 -1.32
C PRO A 23 12.08 -39.83 -2.09
N ARG A 24 13.08 -39.11 -1.55
CA ARG A 24 14.46 -38.97 -2.06
C ARG A 24 15.16 -40.32 -2.25
N GLY A 25 15.63 -40.57 -3.48
CA GLY A 25 16.73 -41.49 -3.76
C GLY A 25 18.06 -40.82 -3.39
N PHE A 26 18.76 -41.45 -2.47
CA PHE A 26 20.15 -41.21 -2.10
C PHE A 26 20.99 -42.16 -2.97
N LEU A 27 21.95 -41.63 -3.74
CA LEU A 27 23.08 -42.27 -4.46
C LEU A 27 23.17 -41.80 -5.93
N SER A 28 24.40 -41.46 -6.33
CA SER A 28 24.83 -40.89 -7.63
C SER A 28 24.53 -39.38 -7.76
N ASP A 29 25.47 -38.45 -7.96
CA ASP A 29 26.79 -38.52 -8.58
C ASP A 29 27.77 -37.54 -7.95
N GLY A 30 28.62 -38.04 -7.05
CA GLY A 30 29.80 -37.36 -6.52
C GLY A 30 30.98 -37.32 -7.50
N VAL A 31 30.73 -37.26 -8.80
CA VAL A 31 31.77 -37.35 -9.86
C VAL A 31 31.95 -36.01 -10.61
N ILE A 32 31.16 -34.98 -10.32
CA ILE A 32 31.30 -33.65 -10.94
C ILE A 32 31.95 -32.65 -9.95
N PHE A 33 33.05 -33.03 -9.30
CA PHE A 33 33.77 -32.08 -8.42
C PHE A 33 35.31 -32.14 -8.43
N CYS A 34 35.95 -32.87 -9.34
CA CYS A 34 37.43 -32.90 -9.39
C CYS A 34 38.05 -32.62 -10.78
N GLY A 35 37.26 -32.23 -11.78
CA GLY A 35 37.72 -32.10 -13.18
C GLY A 35 37.90 -30.67 -13.71
N GLY A 36 37.98 -29.64 -12.86
CA GLY A 36 37.97 -28.24 -13.30
C GLY A 36 38.99 -27.31 -12.64
N ALA A 37 40.03 -27.87 -11.99
CA ALA A 37 40.95 -27.07 -11.17
C ALA A 37 42.32 -26.79 -11.84
N LEU A 38 42.51 -27.02 -13.14
CA LEU A 38 43.85 -26.96 -13.75
C LEU A 38 43.96 -26.31 -15.14
N VAL A 39 42.98 -25.50 -15.57
CA VAL A 39 43.10 -24.67 -16.80
C VAL A 39 42.51 -23.27 -16.59
N ALA A 40 42.94 -22.57 -15.54
CA ALA A 40 42.70 -21.13 -15.40
C ALA A 40 43.88 -20.43 -14.71
N PHE A 41 45.07 -21.03 -14.76
CA PHE A 41 46.28 -20.47 -14.13
C PHE A 41 47.19 -19.72 -15.11
N LEU A 42 46.84 -19.60 -16.39
CA LEU A 42 47.74 -19.04 -17.41
C LEU A 42 47.03 -18.23 -18.50
N VAL A 43 46.15 -17.30 -18.12
CA VAL A 43 45.81 -16.16 -18.98
C VAL A 43 45.60 -14.91 -18.12
N GLY A 44 46.52 -13.96 -18.23
CA GLY A 44 46.20 -12.53 -18.19
C GLY A 44 46.11 -11.88 -16.81
N SER A 45 47.28 -11.62 -16.22
CA SER A 45 47.49 -10.43 -15.41
C SER A 45 47.13 -9.19 -16.23
N ASP A 46 46.13 -8.42 -15.77
CA ASP A 46 46.00 -6.96 -15.87
C ASP A 46 44.58 -6.55 -15.46
N THR A 47 44.24 -6.75 -14.19
CA THR A 47 43.10 -6.05 -13.57
C THR A 47 43.65 -4.87 -12.81
N SER A 48 43.83 -3.76 -13.52
CA SER A 48 43.87 -2.45 -12.89
C SER A 48 42.59 -2.31 -12.07
N ALA A 49 42.73 -2.40 -10.75
CA ALA A 49 41.67 -2.05 -9.82
C ALA A 49 41.46 -0.55 -9.96
N ALA A 50 40.67 -0.15 -10.95
CA ALA A 50 40.00 1.13 -10.95
C ALA A 50 39.14 1.12 -9.68
N ALA A 51 39.69 1.70 -8.61
CA ALA A 51 38.90 2.15 -7.48
C ALA A 51 37.77 2.96 -8.09
N ALA A 52 36.57 2.38 -8.11
CA ALA A 52 35.37 3.11 -8.43
C ALA A 52 35.42 4.36 -7.53
N PRO A 53 35.28 5.58 -8.09
CA PRO A 53 35.14 6.74 -7.23
C PRO A 53 33.96 6.41 -6.34
N SER A 54 34.22 6.29 -5.04
CA SER A 54 33.18 6.36 -4.03
C SER A 54 32.58 7.74 -4.21
N THR A 55 31.54 7.83 -5.04
CA THR A 55 30.62 8.95 -5.01
C THR A 55 30.07 8.91 -3.60
N SER A 56 30.72 9.64 -2.70
CA SER A 56 30.09 10.05 -1.46
C SER A 56 28.84 10.79 -1.91
N CYS A 57 27.70 10.11 -1.86
CA CYS A 57 26.42 10.78 -1.75
C CYS A 57 26.54 11.58 -0.44
N ALA A 58 27.08 12.79 -0.54
CA ALA A 58 26.75 13.83 0.40
C ALA A 58 25.24 14.01 0.18
N ASP A 59 24.45 13.25 0.93
CA ASP A 59 23.01 13.37 0.94
C ASP A 59 22.73 14.81 1.39
N ASP A 60 22.50 15.70 0.43
CA ASP A 60 21.98 17.02 0.72
C ASP A 60 20.76 16.82 1.63
N PRO A 61 20.66 17.58 2.74
CA PRO A 61 19.54 17.43 3.64
C PRO A 61 18.23 17.61 2.84
N PRO A 62 17.20 16.81 3.12
CA PRO A 62 15.92 16.92 2.44
C PRO A 62 15.46 18.37 2.44
N LYS A 63 15.09 18.89 1.26
CA LYS A 63 14.61 20.28 1.16
C LYS A 63 13.42 20.46 2.10
N PRO A 64 13.40 21.52 2.93
CA PRO A 64 12.31 21.75 3.86
C PRO A 64 11.00 21.87 3.08
N ASN A 65 9.95 21.31 3.64
CA ASN A 65 8.61 21.29 3.07
C ASN A 65 7.58 21.76 4.11
N PHE A 66 6.30 21.75 3.74
CA PHE A 66 5.26 22.27 4.63
C PHE A 66 4.93 21.36 5.82
N TYR A 67 5.40 20.11 5.85
CA TYR A 67 5.27 19.20 6.99
C TYR A 67 6.22 19.54 8.14
N ASP A 68 7.28 20.30 7.87
CA ASP A 68 8.23 20.75 8.88
C ASP A 68 7.68 21.93 9.73
N ASP A 69 6.51 22.46 9.35
CA ASP A 69 5.83 23.54 10.04
C ASP A 69 5.15 23.02 11.33
N PRO A 70 5.57 23.48 12.53
CA PRO A 70 4.98 23.02 13.79
C PRO A 70 3.52 23.44 13.97
N GLU A 71 3.03 24.39 13.18
CA GLU A 71 1.62 24.81 13.20
C GLU A 71 0.71 23.89 12.35
N LEU A 72 1.28 23.02 11.51
CA LEU A 72 0.50 22.12 10.68
C LEU A 72 -0.20 21.06 11.54
N SER A 73 -1.52 20.94 11.34
CA SER A 73 -2.31 19.92 12.04
C SER A 73 -3.35 19.28 11.12
N TYR A 74 -3.45 17.96 11.23
CA TYR A 74 -4.43 17.14 10.53
C TYR A 74 -5.85 17.26 11.11
N ARG A 75 -5.99 17.83 12.31
CA ARG A 75 -7.28 17.92 12.99
C ARG A 75 -8.20 18.91 12.30
N ILE A 76 -9.49 18.61 12.25
CA ILE A 76 -10.49 19.47 11.60
C ILE A 76 -10.68 20.83 12.31
N ASP A 77 -10.48 20.87 13.62
CA ASP A 77 -10.62 22.06 14.48
C ASP A 77 -9.37 22.95 14.50
N ALA A 78 -8.27 22.51 13.89
CA ALA A 78 -7.08 23.33 13.71
C ALA A 78 -7.33 24.47 12.70
N PRO A 79 -6.55 25.57 12.78
CA PRO A 79 -6.63 26.65 11.82
C PRO A 79 -6.59 26.16 10.36
N PRO A 80 -7.30 26.83 9.44
CA PRO A 80 -7.29 26.44 8.04
C PRO A 80 -5.89 26.57 7.45
N VAL A 81 -5.48 25.59 6.65
CA VAL A 81 -4.18 25.62 5.97
C VAL A 81 -4.23 26.68 4.89
N LYS A 82 -3.49 27.77 5.11
CA LYS A 82 -3.39 28.88 4.15
C LYS A 82 -2.52 28.48 2.94
N ASN A 83 -2.86 29.03 1.77
CA ASN A 83 -2.10 28.89 0.53
C ASN A 83 -1.80 27.43 0.14
N TRP A 84 -2.77 26.54 0.34
CA TRP A 84 -2.62 25.10 0.08
C TRP A 84 -2.10 24.79 -1.34
N HIS A 85 -2.62 25.45 -2.37
CA HIS A 85 -2.20 25.23 -3.75
C HIS A 85 -0.70 25.52 -3.97
N GLU A 86 -0.16 26.56 -3.34
CA GLU A 86 1.25 26.90 -3.44
C GLU A 86 2.12 25.89 -2.70
N LYS A 87 1.71 25.49 -1.48
CA LYS A 87 2.38 24.47 -0.67
C LYS A 87 2.44 23.14 -1.44
N ARG A 88 1.32 22.70 -2.00
CA ARG A 88 1.23 21.49 -2.83
C ARG A 88 2.12 21.57 -4.07
N ARG A 89 2.08 22.69 -4.81
CA ARG A 89 2.93 22.88 -6.01
C ARG A 89 4.43 22.82 -5.67
N LYS A 90 4.84 23.43 -4.55
CA LYS A 90 6.23 23.37 -4.08
C LYS A 90 6.63 21.93 -3.72
N TRP A 91 5.74 21.21 -3.02
CA TRP A 91 5.98 19.82 -2.66
C TRP A 91 6.10 18.90 -3.88
N LEU A 92 5.24 19.06 -4.90
CA LEU A 92 5.30 18.28 -6.15
C LEU A 92 6.60 18.53 -6.93
N LYS A 93 7.13 19.76 -6.91
CA LYS A 93 8.45 20.07 -7.52
C LYS A 93 9.59 19.34 -6.81
N GLN A 94 9.47 19.07 -5.52
CA GLN A 94 10.46 18.31 -4.74
C GLN A 94 10.31 16.79 -4.97
N HIS A 95 9.13 16.31 -5.37
CA HIS A 95 8.81 14.89 -5.54
C HIS A 95 8.40 14.55 -6.98
N PRO A 96 9.33 14.62 -7.96
CA PRO A 96 9.01 14.43 -9.38
C PRO A 96 8.40 13.07 -9.71
N ALA A 97 8.79 12.01 -8.99
CA ALA A 97 8.24 10.66 -9.16
C ALA A 97 6.74 10.58 -8.81
N LEU A 98 6.28 11.38 -7.85
CA LEU A 98 4.87 11.44 -7.44
C LEU A 98 4.09 12.51 -8.21
N ALA A 99 4.79 13.51 -8.77
CA ALA A 99 4.21 14.53 -9.63
C ALA A 99 3.82 13.99 -11.02
N ALA A 100 4.50 12.96 -11.51
CA ALA A 100 4.13 12.31 -12.77
C ALA A 100 2.71 11.73 -12.67
N GLY A 101 1.78 12.29 -13.45
CA GLY A 101 0.38 11.85 -13.47
C GLY A 101 -0.47 12.32 -12.27
N ALA A 102 0.03 13.23 -11.44
CA ALA A 102 -0.69 13.73 -10.26
C ALA A 102 -2.08 14.31 -10.59
N GLU A 103 -2.23 14.98 -11.73
CA GLU A 103 -3.49 15.60 -12.18
C GLU A 103 -4.64 14.60 -12.36
N ASN A 104 -4.33 13.35 -12.68
CA ASN A 104 -5.32 12.28 -12.88
C ASN A 104 -5.38 11.32 -11.69
N ARG A 105 -4.62 11.58 -10.63
CA ARG A 105 -4.45 10.65 -9.53
C ARG A 105 -5.62 10.75 -8.56
N ILE A 106 -6.28 9.63 -8.33
CA ILE A 106 -7.48 9.53 -7.50
C ILE A 106 -7.13 8.70 -6.26
N LEU A 107 -7.52 9.21 -5.08
CA LEU A 107 -7.48 8.49 -3.83
C LEU A 107 -8.91 8.18 -3.37
N MET A 108 -9.29 6.90 -3.40
CA MET A 108 -10.56 6.43 -2.87
C MET A 108 -10.47 6.30 -1.35
N VAL A 109 -11.30 7.05 -0.64
CA VAL A 109 -11.37 7.07 0.82
C VAL A 109 -12.62 6.33 1.27
N THR A 110 -12.43 5.22 1.97
CA THR A 110 -13.51 4.45 2.57
C THR A 110 -13.20 4.15 4.03
N GLY A 111 -14.16 3.63 4.78
CA GLY A 111 -13.93 3.35 6.19
C GLY A 111 -15.14 2.78 6.90
N SER A 112 -14.91 2.33 8.12
CA SER A 112 -15.92 1.85 9.05
C SER A 112 -15.59 2.31 10.47
N GLN A 113 -16.47 2.05 11.41
CA GLN A 113 -16.15 2.20 12.82
C GLN A 113 -15.01 1.25 13.26
N ALA A 114 -14.26 1.62 14.30
CA ALA A 114 -13.20 0.80 14.88
C ALA A 114 -13.72 -0.47 15.59
N LYS A 115 -14.93 -0.39 16.14
CA LYS A 115 -15.54 -1.45 16.94
C LYS A 115 -16.31 -2.42 16.05
N SER A 116 -16.34 -3.70 16.41
CA SER A 116 -17.17 -4.69 15.73
C SER A 116 -18.63 -4.24 15.61
N CYS A 117 -19.27 -4.60 14.50
CA CYS A 117 -20.69 -4.35 14.32
C CYS A 117 -21.51 -5.03 15.44
N LYS A 118 -22.59 -4.38 15.88
CA LYS A 118 -23.54 -4.99 16.83
C LYS A 118 -24.17 -6.27 16.25
N ASN A 119 -24.42 -6.27 14.95
CA ASN A 119 -24.90 -7.45 14.23
C ASN A 119 -23.68 -8.17 13.60
N PRO A 120 -23.45 -9.46 13.90
CA PRO A 120 -22.28 -10.20 13.42
C PRO A 120 -22.21 -10.29 11.88
N ILE A 121 -23.34 -10.22 11.17
CA ILE A 121 -23.31 -10.21 9.69
C ILE A 121 -22.72 -8.92 9.12
N GLY A 122 -22.71 -7.83 9.92
CA GLY A 122 -22.23 -6.53 9.50
C GLY A 122 -20.75 -6.56 9.11
N ASP A 123 -19.90 -7.18 9.94
CA ASP A 123 -18.47 -7.25 9.68
C ASP A 123 -18.16 -8.08 8.43
N TYR A 124 -18.92 -9.15 8.19
CA TYR A 124 -18.82 -9.93 6.96
C TYR A 124 -19.18 -9.10 5.71
N LEU A 125 -20.21 -8.26 5.79
CA LEU A 125 -20.59 -7.36 4.70
C LEU A 125 -19.54 -6.26 4.48
N LEU A 126 -18.97 -5.69 5.55
CA LEU A 126 -17.90 -4.69 5.46
C LEU A 126 -16.69 -5.23 4.70
N VAL A 127 -16.28 -6.47 4.98
CA VAL A 127 -15.19 -7.14 4.24
C VAL A 127 -15.54 -7.32 2.77
N LYS A 128 -16.77 -7.73 2.44
CA LYS A 128 -17.22 -7.84 1.03
C LYS A 128 -17.22 -6.50 0.31
N PHE A 129 -17.72 -5.45 0.94
CA PHE A 129 -17.73 -4.11 0.35
C PHE A 129 -16.33 -3.54 0.19
N PHE A 130 -15.42 -3.82 1.12
CA PHE A 130 -14.02 -3.42 0.99
C PHE A 130 -13.36 -4.17 -0.17
N LYS A 131 -13.51 -5.50 -0.25
CA LYS A 131 -13.02 -6.30 -1.38
C LYS A 131 -13.49 -5.73 -2.72
N ASN A 132 -14.79 -5.43 -2.85
CA ASN A 132 -15.33 -4.86 -4.08
C ASN A 132 -14.64 -3.55 -4.48
N LYS A 133 -14.38 -2.66 -3.51
CA LYS A 133 -13.65 -1.41 -3.75
C LYS A 133 -12.19 -1.66 -4.11
N VAL A 134 -11.50 -2.57 -3.43
CA VAL A 134 -10.11 -2.93 -3.73
C VAL A 134 -9.99 -3.50 -5.15
N ASP A 135 -10.90 -4.40 -5.54
CA ASP A 135 -10.91 -4.99 -6.87
C ASP A 135 -11.12 -3.92 -7.95
N TYR A 136 -12.07 -3.01 -7.72
CA TYR A 136 -12.34 -1.87 -8.61
C TYR A 136 -11.13 -0.93 -8.70
N SER A 137 -10.59 -0.51 -7.55
CA SER A 137 -9.42 0.35 -7.45
C SER A 137 -8.21 -0.24 -8.17
N ARG A 138 -7.97 -1.55 -8.03
CA ARG A 138 -6.89 -2.26 -8.71
C ARG A 138 -7.06 -2.26 -10.23
N GLN A 139 -8.29 -2.47 -10.72
CA GLN A 139 -8.57 -2.46 -12.16
C GLN A 139 -8.37 -1.07 -12.78
N HIS A 140 -8.66 -0.01 -12.03
CA HIS A 140 -8.62 1.37 -12.51
C HIS A 140 -7.35 2.15 -12.10
N GLY A 141 -6.41 1.53 -11.39
CA GLY A 141 -5.20 2.21 -10.92
C GLY A 141 -5.47 3.32 -9.90
N ILE A 142 -6.52 3.16 -9.09
CA ILE A 142 -6.93 4.12 -8.05
C ILE A 142 -6.29 3.71 -6.72
N ASP A 143 -5.68 4.66 -6.02
CA ASP A 143 -5.13 4.42 -4.68
C ASP A 143 -6.29 4.32 -3.68
N ILE A 144 -6.19 3.45 -2.67
CA ILE A 144 -7.26 3.23 -1.68
C ILE A 144 -6.78 3.46 -0.25
N PHE A 145 -7.55 4.23 0.50
CA PHE A 145 -7.34 4.49 1.92
C PHE A 145 -8.55 4.00 2.72
N TYR A 146 -8.32 3.10 3.67
CA TYR A 146 -9.34 2.56 4.57
C TYR A 146 -9.16 3.13 5.98
N ASN A 147 -10.09 3.97 6.43
CA ASN A 147 -10.08 4.53 7.77
C ASN A 147 -10.95 3.72 8.73
N ASN A 148 -10.37 3.29 9.86
CA ASN A 148 -11.09 2.70 10.99
C ASN A 148 -10.96 3.55 12.28
N VAL A 149 -10.40 4.76 12.20
CA VAL A 149 -10.12 5.63 13.34
C VAL A 149 -11.04 6.85 13.33
N LEU A 150 -11.54 7.22 14.51
CA LEU A 150 -12.30 8.45 14.69
C LEU A 150 -11.36 9.62 14.99
N PHE A 151 -11.08 10.46 13.99
CA PHE A 151 -10.18 11.60 14.13
C PHE A 151 -10.73 12.74 14.99
N GLN A 152 -12.05 12.90 15.06
CA GLN A 152 -12.69 13.94 15.88
C GLN A 152 -13.88 13.37 16.66
N PRO A 153 -13.83 13.33 18.00
CA PRO A 153 -14.91 12.74 18.81
C PRO A 153 -16.28 13.41 18.63
N LYS A 154 -16.30 14.71 18.34
CA LYS A 154 -17.52 15.48 18.11
C LYS A 154 -18.19 15.17 16.75
N MET A 155 -17.46 14.59 15.80
CA MET A 155 -17.91 14.30 14.43
C MET A 155 -17.97 12.79 14.20
N PHE A 156 -18.89 12.11 14.87
CA PHE A 156 -19.07 10.67 14.77
C PHE A 156 -20.05 10.26 13.67
N SER A 157 -20.13 8.96 13.37
CA SER A 157 -21.01 8.41 12.34
C SER A 157 -20.74 9.04 10.97
N PHE A 158 -21.77 9.49 10.25
CA PHE A 158 -21.67 10.07 8.91
C PHE A 158 -20.75 11.29 8.81
N TRP A 159 -20.54 12.03 9.91
CA TRP A 159 -19.68 13.21 9.96
C TRP A 159 -18.19 12.87 10.07
N ALA A 160 -17.84 11.62 10.41
CA ALA A 160 -16.45 11.19 10.53
C ALA A 160 -15.67 11.26 9.21
N LYS A 161 -16.37 11.31 8.07
CA LYS A 161 -15.76 11.47 6.75
C LYS A 161 -15.03 12.81 6.60
N THR A 162 -15.53 13.89 7.17
CA THR A 162 -14.97 15.24 6.94
C THR A 162 -13.54 15.38 7.52
N PRO A 163 -13.27 15.00 8.79
CA PRO A 163 -11.90 14.93 9.30
C PRO A 163 -11.02 13.97 8.51
N THR A 164 -11.57 12.83 8.08
CA THR A 164 -10.83 11.82 7.30
C THR A 164 -10.37 12.38 5.95
N VAL A 165 -11.25 13.08 5.25
CA VAL A 165 -10.94 13.73 3.97
C VAL A 165 -9.90 14.82 4.16
N LYS A 166 -10.02 15.69 5.18
CA LYS A 166 -8.99 16.71 5.48
C LYS A 166 -7.62 16.04 5.70
N ALA A 167 -7.58 14.98 6.50
CA ALA A 167 -6.34 14.27 6.78
C ALA A 167 -5.75 13.63 5.52
N ALA A 168 -6.58 12.99 4.70
CA ALA A 168 -6.16 12.38 3.44
C ALA A 168 -5.61 13.42 2.45
N MET A 169 -6.27 14.57 2.30
CA MET A 169 -5.79 15.67 1.44
C MET A 169 -4.42 16.18 1.87
N LEU A 170 -4.18 16.30 3.18
CA LEU A 170 -2.91 16.77 3.72
C LEU A 170 -1.81 15.71 3.62
N ALA A 171 -2.15 14.43 3.79
CA ALA A 171 -1.20 13.32 3.74
C ALA A 171 -0.81 12.93 2.30
N HIS A 172 -1.71 13.14 1.33
CA HIS A 172 -1.52 12.77 -0.07
C HIS A 172 -1.61 13.99 -1.00
N PRO A 173 -0.62 14.91 -0.96
CA PRO A 173 -0.56 16.05 -1.86
C PRO A 173 -0.39 15.63 -3.33
N GLU A 174 0.00 14.39 -3.63
CA GLU A 174 0.06 13.82 -4.97
C GLU A 174 -1.31 13.46 -5.57
N ALA A 175 -2.35 13.28 -4.75
CA ALA A 175 -3.70 13.04 -5.24
C ALA A 175 -4.36 14.37 -5.68
N GLU A 176 -5.01 14.37 -6.83
CA GLU A 176 -5.83 15.52 -7.27
C GLU A 176 -7.26 15.37 -6.77
N TRP A 177 -7.80 14.15 -6.84
CA TRP A 177 -9.18 13.85 -6.50
C TRP A 177 -9.26 12.91 -5.31
N ILE A 178 -10.08 13.30 -4.32
CA ILE A 178 -10.49 12.43 -3.23
C ILE A 178 -11.90 11.93 -3.53
N TRP A 179 -12.06 10.61 -3.62
CA TRP A 179 -13.33 9.95 -3.90
C TRP A 179 -13.89 9.25 -2.66
#